data_AF-A0A6P8FFT5-F1
#
_entry.id   AF-A0A6P8FFT5-F1
#
_cell.length_a   1.000
_cell.length_b   1.000
_cell.length_c   1.000
_cell.angle_alpha   90.00
_cell.angle_beta   90.00
_cell.angle_gamma   90.00
#
_symmetry.space_group_name_H-M   'P 1'
#
loop_
_entity.id
_entity.type
_entity.pdbx_description
1 polymer ?
#
loop_
_entity_poly.entity_id
_entity_poly.type
_entity_poly.pdbx_seq_one_letter_code
_entity_poly.pdbx_strand_id
1 'polypeptide(L)'
;MVKHRLRQDIEMTDMEPASLENLCVLYHSANYIVVNKHWDIRIDSKMWYEKQTVQSQLKLRFPDLVDPGTYYGFRFCHQLDFSTSGALCVALSKAAAGNAYRCFKDRLVTKAYLALLRGTVEKETMTLNFAIGKNIAEGKTHMMCIDGTEDCENPKPSQTELKVLEYGTYDGEPVTKVLLQPLTGRTHQLRVHCSAVGHPIVGDYTYSLGKDNSPYRMMLHAYNLRIPLPKEPIHVTAPDPFLPHIDTKWVPERLMKTLEGALEHLLDWCKEEESKPPDETSLVDEKISSPEETEEQRAQCQQWLSEWSLD
;
A
#
# COMPACT_ATOMS: atom_id res chain seq x y z
N MET A 1 -9.98 -25.96 -18.65
CA MET A 1 -10.36 -26.52 -17.33
C MET A 1 -9.12 -27.16 -16.71
N VAL A 2 -8.26 -26.38 -16.06
CA VAL A 2 -7.31 -26.84 -15.01
C VAL A 2 -7.07 -25.63 -14.11
N LYS A 3 -7.75 -25.61 -12.95
CA LYS A 3 -7.47 -24.66 -11.87
C LYS A 3 -6.32 -25.27 -11.05
N HIS A 4 -5.08 -24.86 -11.27
CA HIS A 4 -4.03 -25.13 -10.29
C HIS A 4 -4.10 -24.08 -9.20
N ARG A 5 -4.94 -24.36 -8.20
CA ARG A 5 -4.90 -23.71 -6.90
C ARG A 5 -3.73 -24.34 -6.15
N LEU A 6 -2.56 -23.71 -6.20
CA LEU A 6 -1.49 -24.02 -5.27
C LEU A 6 -1.91 -23.42 -3.92
N ARG A 7 -2.64 -24.21 -3.12
CA ARG A 7 -2.65 -24.03 -1.67
C ARG A 7 -1.39 -24.70 -1.16
N GLN A 8 -0.31 -23.95 -1.04
CA GLN A 8 0.71 -24.28 -0.06
C GLN A 8 0.20 -23.69 1.26
N ASP A 9 0.07 -24.54 2.27
CA ASP A 9 -0.12 -24.10 3.65
C ASP A 9 1.17 -23.38 4.05
N ILE A 10 1.16 -22.04 3.97
CA ILE A 10 2.28 -21.21 4.39
C ILE A 10 2.13 -21.04 5.91
N GLU A 11 2.84 -21.84 6.69
CA GLU A 11 3.15 -21.48 8.07
C GLU A 11 4.10 -20.27 8.03
N MET A 12 3.50 -19.08 7.89
CA MET A 12 4.22 -17.81 8.00
C MET A 12 4.54 -17.56 9.48
N THR A 13 5.80 -17.63 9.86
CA THR A 13 6.29 -17.03 11.11
C THR A 13 6.36 -15.50 10.93
N ASP A 14 5.20 -14.83 10.87
CA ASP A 14 5.04 -13.39 10.56
C ASP A 14 5.72 -12.42 11.57
N MET A 15 6.26 -12.97 12.66
CA MET A 15 6.95 -12.24 13.73
C MET A 15 8.48 -12.15 13.53
N GLU A 16 9.07 -12.95 12.65
CA GLU A 16 10.52 -12.91 12.41
C GLU A 16 10.91 -11.70 11.55
N PRO A 17 12.09 -11.09 11.75
CA PRO A 17 12.58 -10.02 10.87
C PRO A 17 12.72 -10.49 9.42
N ALA A 18 12.65 -9.56 8.48
CA ALA A 18 12.82 -9.86 7.06
C ALA A 18 14.19 -10.51 6.79
N SER A 19 14.21 -11.58 6.00
CA SER A 19 15.44 -12.20 5.50
C SER A 19 15.52 -12.12 3.98
N LEU A 20 16.71 -12.34 3.41
CA LEU A 20 16.90 -12.25 1.96
C LEU A 20 16.19 -13.41 1.23
N GLU A 21 16.10 -14.57 1.87
CA GLU A 21 15.46 -15.76 1.32
C GLU A 21 13.92 -15.73 1.44
N ASN A 22 13.38 -14.97 2.38
CA ASN A 22 11.94 -14.95 2.68
C ASN A 22 11.17 -13.94 1.79
N LEU A 23 10.87 -14.36 0.56
CA LEU A 23 9.99 -13.63 -0.36
C LEU A 23 8.65 -14.35 -0.54
N CYS A 24 7.58 -13.77 0.01
CA CYS A 24 6.23 -14.29 -0.19
C CYS A 24 5.62 -13.72 -1.49
N VAL A 25 5.29 -14.59 -2.45
CA VAL A 25 4.70 -14.22 -3.74
C VAL A 25 3.20 -14.49 -3.71
N LEU A 26 2.41 -13.44 -3.87
CA LEU A 26 0.93 -13.50 -3.92
C LEU A 26 0.40 -13.77 -5.32
N TYR A 27 1.13 -13.30 -6.35
CA TYR A 27 0.77 -13.46 -7.75
C TYR A 27 2.01 -13.43 -8.62
N HIS A 28 2.04 -14.24 -9.69
CA HIS A 28 3.11 -14.24 -10.68
C HIS A 28 2.56 -14.62 -12.05
N SER A 29 2.89 -13.82 -13.05
CA SER A 29 2.57 -14.04 -14.46
C SER A 29 3.78 -13.68 -15.34
N ALA A 30 3.59 -13.74 -16.66
CA ALA A 30 4.60 -13.26 -17.61
C ALA A 30 4.85 -11.74 -17.54
N ASN A 31 3.90 -10.95 -17.02
CA ASN A 31 3.99 -9.49 -17.02
C ASN A 31 4.19 -8.89 -15.62
N TYR A 32 3.75 -9.57 -14.56
CA TYR A 32 3.72 -9.01 -13.21
C TYR A 32 4.08 -10.03 -12.13
N ILE A 33 4.67 -9.51 -11.05
CA ILE A 33 4.78 -10.19 -9.76
C ILE A 33 4.11 -9.30 -8.72
N VAL A 34 3.25 -9.88 -7.87
CA VAL A 34 2.83 -9.23 -6.63
C VAL A 34 3.41 -9.99 -5.46
N VAL A 35 4.14 -9.29 -4.60
CA VAL A 35 4.73 -9.85 -3.38
C VAL A 35 3.95 -9.37 -2.17
N ASN A 36 3.95 -10.18 -1.11
CA ASN A 36 3.60 -9.73 0.23
C ASN A 36 4.87 -9.14 0.85
N LYS A 37 5.07 -7.82 0.71
CA LYS A 37 6.23 -7.12 1.26
C LYS A 37 6.25 -7.30 2.78
N HIS A 38 7.39 -7.69 3.33
CA HIS A 38 7.57 -7.73 4.77
C HIS A 38 7.46 -6.32 5.41
N TRP A 39 7.24 -6.26 6.72
CA TRP A 39 7.42 -5.03 7.49
C TRP A 39 8.91 -4.73 7.67
N ASP A 40 9.23 -3.46 7.91
CA ASP A 40 10.60 -2.94 8.09
C ASP A 40 11.62 -3.42 7.06
N ILE A 41 11.20 -3.42 5.78
CA ILE A 41 12.09 -3.65 4.65
C ILE A 41 11.88 -2.59 3.58
N ARG A 42 12.97 -2.04 3.05
CA ARG A 42 12.93 -1.09 1.93
C ARG A 42 12.59 -1.81 0.64
N ILE A 43 11.90 -1.12 -0.27
CA ILE A 43 11.62 -1.65 -1.61
C ILE A 43 12.93 -1.81 -2.39
N ASP A 44 13.72 -0.73 -2.43
CA ASP A 44 15.03 -0.67 -3.06
C ASP A 44 15.97 0.20 -2.21
N SER A 45 17.25 0.23 -2.60
CA SER A 45 18.23 1.12 -2.01
C SER A 45 19.35 1.41 -3.00
N LYS A 46 19.86 2.66 -2.97
CA LYS A 46 21.11 3.05 -3.62
C LYS A 46 22.33 2.82 -2.71
N MET A 47 22.12 2.55 -1.42
CA MET A 47 23.17 2.43 -0.41
C MET A 47 23.77 1.04 -0.46
N TRP A 48 25.07 0.94 -0.75
CA TRP A 48 25.79 -0.33 -0.95
C TRP A 48 25.75 -1.29 0.26
N TYR A 49 25.52 -0.76 1.47
CA TYR A 49 25.44 -1.56 2.70
C TYR A 49 24.02 -2.05 3.03
N GLU A 50 23.00 -1.48 2.38
CA GLU A 50 21.60 -1.88 2.57
C GLU A 50 21.31 -3.08 1.68
N LYS A 51 21.53 -4.28 2.23
CA LYS A 51 21.46 -5.54 1.48
C LYS A 51 20.10 -6.23 1.58
N GLN A 52 19.25 -5.81 2.52
CA GLN A 52 17.94 -6.40 2.76
C GLN A 52 16.86 -5.50 2.19
N THR A 53 16.57 -5.68 0.91
CA THR A 53 15.52 -4.96 0.19
C THR A 53 14.65 -5.93 -0.58
N VAL A 54 13.40 -5.54 -0.89
CA VAL A 54 12.52 -6.34 -1.77
C VAL A 54 13.17 -6.59 -3.11
N GLN A 55 13.86 -5.58 -3.65
CA GLN A 55 14.69 -5.71 -4.84
C GLN A 55 15.72 -6.84 -4.72
N SER A 56 16.44 -6.92 -3.59
CA SER A 56 17.46 -7.96 -3.38
C SER A 56 16.83 -9.34 -3.22
N GLN A 57 15.68 -9.43 -2.53
CA GLN A 57 14.89 -10.67 -2.44
C GLN A 57 14.42 -11.15 -3.83
N LEU A 58 13.92 -10.23 -4.66
CA LEU A 58 13.51 -10.51 -6.04
C LEU A 58 14.69 -10.96 -6.90
N LYS A 59 15.85 -10.29 -6.80
CA LYS A 59 17.07 -10.68 -7.53
C LYS A 59 17.52 -12.10 -7.15
N LEU A 60 17.47 -12.43 -5.86
CA LEU A 60 17.84 -13.76 -5.38
C LEU A 60 16.86 -14.83 -5.89
N ARG A 61 15.55 -14.56 -5.82
CA ARG A 61 14.50 -15.54 -6.17
C ARG A 61 14.28 -15.69 -7.67
N PHE A 62 14.45 -14.61 -8.43
CA PHE A 62 14.17 -14.52 -9.87
C PHE A 62 15.30 -13.82 -10.63
N PRO A 63 16.52 -14.40 -10.64
CA PRO A 63 17.68 -13.77 -11.29
C PRO A 63 17.46 -13.55 -12.80
N ASP A 64 16.71 -14.43 -13.46
CA ASP A 64 16.42 -14.35 -14.90
C ASP A 64 15.42 -13.24 -15.27
N LEU A 65 14.70 -12.68 -14.29
CA LEU A 65 13.74 -11.60 -14.50
C LEU A 65 14.33 -10.20 -14.27
N VAL A 66 15.62 -10.13 -13.91
CA VAL A 66 16.32 -8.86 -13.68
C VAL A 66 16.47 -8.13 -15.02
N ASP A 67 15.94 -6.90 -15.08
CA ASP A 67 16.06 -6.04 -16.24
C ASP A 67 17.32 -5.16 -16.17
N PRO A 68 18.35 -5.43 -17.01
CA PRO A 68 19.60 -4.69 -17.00
C PRO A 68 19.47 -3.24 -17.48
N GLY A 69 18.38 -2.90 -18.17
CA GLY A 69 18.05 -1.54 -18.60
C GLY A 69 17.44 -0.67 -17.51
N THR A 70 17.28 -1.20 -16.28
CA THR A 70 16.82 -0.44 -15.12
C THR A 70 17.88 -0.43 -14.03
N TYR A 71 18.02 0.69 -13.33
CA TYR A 71 19.00 0.81 -12.24
C TYR A 71 18.75 -0.25 -11.13
N TYR A 72 17.49 -0.47 -10.77
CA TYR A 72 17.13 -1.42 -9.71
C TYR A 72 16.94 -2.86 -10.20
N GLY A 73 16.92 -3.13 -11.50
CA GLY A 73 16.65 -4.46 -12.05
C GLY A 73 15.16 -4.82 -12.14
N PHE A 74 14.28 -4.05 -11.52
CA PHE A 74 12.83 -4.29 -11.50
C PHE A 74 12.06 -2.97 -11.59
N ARG A 75 10.80 -3.03 -12.06
CA ARG A 75 9.92 -1.86 -12.18
C ARG A 75 8.78 -1.94 -11.17
N PHE A 76 8.96 -1.31 -10.03
CA PHE A 76 7.90 -1.21 -9.01
C PHE A 76 6.76 -0.33 -9.52
N CYS A 77 5.53 -0.86 -9.54
CA CYS A 77 4.37 -0.14 -10.09
C CYS A 77 3.83 0.94 -9.13
N HIS A 78 4.11 0.79 -7.84
CA HIS A 78 3.77 1.73 -6.77
C HIS A 78 4.72 1.54 -5.59
N GLN A 79 4.56 2.35 -4.55
CA GLN A 79 5.34 2.27 -3.32
C GLN A 79 4.50 1.79 -2.14
N LEU A 80 5.21 1.37 -1.09
CA LEU A 80 4.76 1.15 0.28
C LEU A 80 5.86 1.71 1.20
N ASP A 81 5.46 2.31 2.33
CA ASP A 81 6.41 2.77 3.33
C ASP A 81 7.29 1.60 3.83
N PHE A 82 8.49 1.91 4.31
CA PHE A 82 9.42 0.95 4.90
C PHE A 82 8.74 0.02 5.91
N SER A 83 8.06 0.58 6.90
CA SER A 83 7.39 -0.17 7.97
C SER A 83 6.05 -0.79 7.58
N THR A 84 5.50 -0.45 6.41
CA THR A 84 4.23 -1.03 5.94
C THR A 84 4.49 -2.37 5.26
N SER A 85 3.79 -3.42 5.66
CA SER A 85 3.81 -4.72 4.95
C SER A 85 2.69 -4.81 3.90
N GLY A 86 2.67 -5.88 3.10
CA GLY A 86 1.53 -6.24 2.25
C GLY A 86 1.79 -6.16 0.76
N ALA A 87 0.72 -6.21 -0.02
CA ALA A 87 0.76 -6.33 -1.48
C ALA A 87 1.55 -5.20 -2.17
N LEU A 88 2.60 -5.58 -2.88
CA LEU A 88 3.43 -4.70 -3.72
C LEU A 88 3.56 -5.30 -5.12
N CYS A 89 3.12 -4.55 -6.13
CA CYS A 89 3.16 -4.98 -7.54
C CYS A 89 4.42 -4.51 -8.26
N VAL A 90 5.01 -5.43 -9.02
CA VAL A 90 6.23 -5.26 -9.83
C VAL A 90 5.91 -5.67 -11.27
N ALA A 91 6.23 -4.82 -12.22
CA ALA A 91 6.15 -5.13 -13.65
C ALA A 91 7.45 -5.75 -14.16
N LEU A 92 7.31 -6.79 -14.99
CA LEU A 92 8.42 -7.56 -15.58
C LEU A 92 8.85 -7.05 -16.96
N SER A 93 8.15 -6.06 -17.50
CA SER A 93 8.52 -5.41 -18.76
C SER A 93 8.17 -3.92 -18.73
N LYS A 94 8.80 -3.15 -19.63
CA LYS A 94 8.47 -1.73 -19.81
C LYS A 94 6.99 -1.53 -20.17
N ALA A 95 6.46 -2.36 -21.08
CA ALA A 95 5.06 -2.30 -21.48
C ALA A 95 4.11 -2.58 -20.31
N ALA A 96 4.42 -3.59 -19.50
CA ALA A 96 3.64 -3.91 -18.30
C ALA A 96 3.67 -2.75 -17.29
N ALA A 97 4.84 -2.12 -17.09
CA ALA A 97 4.98 -0.96 -16.21
C ALA A 97 4.13 0.23 -16.70
N GLY A 98 4.15 0.54 -18.00
CA GLY A 98 3.34 1.61 -18.59
C GLY A 98 1.83 1.37 -18.49
N ASN A 99 1.38 0.11 -18.54
CA ASN A 99 -0.03 -0.24 -18.33
C ASN A 99 -0.44 -0.04 -16.86
N ALA A 100 0.37 -0.54 -15.92
CA ALA A 100 0.08 -0.36 -14.50
C ALA A 100 0.13 1.12 -14.11
N TYR A 101 1.11 1.88 -14.61
CA TYR A 101 1.23 3.31 -14.39
C TYR A 101 -0.06 4.07 -14.76
N ARG A 102 -0.64 3.77 -15.93
CA ARG A 102 -1.91 4.38 -16.36
C ARG A 102 -3.02 4.13 -15.34
N CYS A 103 -3.19 2.89 -14.87
CA CYS A 103 -4.18 2.58 -13.83
C CYS A 103 -3.96 3.39 -12.54
N PHE A 104 -2.71 3.59 -12.10
CA PHE A 104 -2.42 4.41 -10.91
C PHE A 104 -2.63 5.91 -11.15
N LYS A 105 -2.20 6.41 -12.30
CA LYS A 105 -2.35 7.82 -12.70
C LYS A 105 -3.83 8.21 -12.78
N ASP A 106 -4.63 7.35 -13.40
CA ASP A 106 -6.06 7.56 -13.66
C ASP A 106 -6.92 7.15 -12.45
N ARG A 107 -6.29 6.79 -11.31
CA ARG A 107 -6.95 6.41 -10.04
C ARG A 107 -7.92 5.24 -10.16
N LEU A 108 -7.66 4.32 -11.09
CA LEU A 108 -8.47 3.11 -11.30
C LEU A 108 -8.11 1.98 -10.32
N VAL A 109 -6.98 2.08 -9.63
CA VAL A 109 -6.51 1.05 -8.70
C VAL A 109 -7.30 1.12 -7.39
N THR A 110 -7.85 -0.03 -6.97
CA THR A 110 -8.45 -0.19 -5.65
C THR A 110 -7.42 -0.73 -4.68
N LYS A 111 -7.31 -0.11 -3.50
CA LYS A 111 -6.44 -0.57 -2.41
C LYS A 111 -7.23 -0.62 -1.12
N ALA A 112 -6.99 -1.65 -0.31
CA ALA A 112 -7.49 -1.71 1.06
C ALA A 112 -6.39 -2.18 2.00
N TYR A 113 -6.34 -1.59 3.18
CA TYR A 113 -5.32 -1.84 4.19
C TYR A 113 -5.98 -2.27 5.49
N LEU A 114 -5.36 -3.21 6.19
CA LEU A 114 -5.69 -3.48 7.58
C LEU A 114 -4.81 -2.62 8.48
N ALA A 115 -5.36 -2.18 9.60
CA ALA A 115 -4.57 -1.56 10.66
C ALA A 115 -5.14 -1.86 12.06
N LEU A 116 -4.26 -1.86 13.06
CA LEU A 116 -4.65 -1.70 14.47
C LEU A 116 -4.41 -0.24 14.87
N LEU A 117 -5.45 0.46 15.32
CA LEU A 117 -5.39 1.86 15.75
C LEU A 117 -5.48 1.96 17.27
N ARG A 118 -4.72 2.86 17.89
CA ARG A 118 -4.81 3.15 19.32
C ARG A 118 -6.18 3.74 19.69
N GLY A 119 -6.73 3.29 20.81
CA GLY A 119 -8.02 3.72 21.32
C GLY A 119 -9.22 3.04 20.65
N THR A 120 -10.42 3.50 21.04
CA THR A 120 -11.70 3.01 20.51
C THR A 120 -12.24 4.01 19.49
N VAL A 121 -12.29 3.62 18.21
CA VAL A 121 -12.93 4.44 17.17
C VAL A 121 -14.44 4.30 17.30
N GLU A 122 -15.13 5.36 17.72
CA GLU A 122 -16.57 5.29 18.05
C GLU A 122 -17.47 5.08 16.82
N LYS A 123 -17.11 5.69 15.68
CA LYS A 123 -17.90 5.59 14.44
C LYS A 123 -17.48 4.37 13.65
N GLU A 124 -18.44 3.48 13.34
CA GLU A 124 -18.19 2.26 12.56
C GLU A 124 -17.67 2.54 11.13
N THR A 125 -18.01 3.70 10.58
CA THR A 125 -17.52 4.14 9.27
C THR A 125 -17.21 5.63 9.34
N MET A 126 -16.08 6.04 8.76
CA MET A 126 -15.61 7.41 8.78
C MET A 126 -14.89 7.76 7.48
N THR A 127 -15.24 8.90 6.89
CA THR A 127 -14.51 9.48 5.77
C THR A 127 -13.52 10.52 6.30
N LEU A 128 -12.23 10.34 5.99
CA LEU A 128 -11.14 11.21 6.41
C LEU A 128 -10.67 12.05 5.23
N ASN A 129 -10.96 13.37 5.26
CA ASN A 129 -10.77 14.31 4.14
C ASN A 129 -9.73 15.41 4.42
N PHE A 130 -8.81 15.20 5.37
CA PHE A 130 -7.78 16.19 5.66
C PHE A 130 -6.83 16.31 4.48
N ALA A 131 -6.63 17.50 3.92
CA ALA A 131 -5.56 17.69 2.95
C ALA A 131 -4.20 17.49 3.62
N ILE A 132 -3.23 16.93 2.90
CA ILE A 132 -1.90 16.58 3.43
C ILE A 132 -0.82 17.35 2.69
N GLY A 133 0.03 18.04 3.44
CA GLY A 133 1.18 18.78 2.96
C GLY A 133 2.50 18.30 3.59
N LYS A 134 3.60 18.89 3.14
CA LYS A 134 4.93 18.64 3.71
C LYS A 134 5.04 19.39 5.05
N ASN A 135 5.57 18.72 6.06
CA ASN A 135 5.94 19.39 7.31
C ASN A 135 7.33 20.03 7.15
N ILE A 136 7.41 21.35 7.33
CA ILE A 136 8.67 22.11 7.22
C ILE A 136 9.29 22.47 8.58
N ALA A 137 8.69 22.03 9.69
CA ALA A 137 9.19 22.33 11.03
C ALA A 137 10.58 21.73 11.27
N GLU A 138 11.51 22.55 11.74
CA GLU A 138 12.80 22.06 12.20
C GLU A 138 12.65 21.19 13.46
N GLY A 139 13.32 20.03 13.49
CA GLY A 139 13.37 19.16 14.67
C GLY A 139 12.15 18.25 14.90
N LYS A 140 11.09 18.33 14.08
CA LYS A 140 9.99 17.32 14.11
C LYS A 140 10.35 16.09 13.28
N THR A 141 9.92 14.92 13.75
CA THR A 141 10.28 13.61 13.17
C THR A 141 9.42 13.20 11.97
N HIS A 142 8.28 13.85 11.71
CA HIS A 142 7.33 13.42 10.68
C HIS A 142 7.31 14.35 9.47
N MET A 143 7.54 13.78 8.28
CA MET A 143 7.68 14.51 7.01
C MET A 143 6.38 15.10 6.45
N MET A 144 5.21 14.61 6.89
CA MET A 144 3.90 15.01 6.35
C MET A 144 2.97 15.42 7.49
N CYS A 145 2.14 16.43 7.27
CA CYS A 145 1.16 16.93 8.23
C CYS A 145 -0.16 17.30 7.54
N ILE A 146 -1.21 17.53 8.32
CA ILE A 146 -2.52 17.95 7.81
C ILE A 146 -2.55 19.46 7.56
N ASP A 147 -3.39 19.89 6.61
CA ASP A 147 -3.70 21.30 6.41
C ASP A 147 -4.19 21.96 7.70
N GLY A 148 -3.83 23.23 7.90
CA GLY A 148 -4.15 23.99 9.11
C GLY A 148 -3.18 23.83 10.28
N THR A 149 -2.17 22.95 10.22
CA THR A 149 -1.04 23.01 11.17
C THR A 149 -0.04 24.09 10.74
N GLU A 150 0.59 24.77 11.70
CA GLU A 150 1.49 25.92 11.49
C GLU A 150 2.58 25.67 10.43
N ASP A 151 3.12 24.45 10.38
CA ASP A 151 4.24 24.07 9.54
C ASP A 151 3.85 23.29 8.26
N CYS A 152 2.60 23.38 7.81
CA CYS A 152 2.11 22.63 6.65
C CYS A 152 2.29 23.41 5.34
N GLU A 153 3.09 22.87 4.42
CA GLU A 153 3.32 23.46 3.10
C GLU A 153 2.70 22.62 1.98
N ASN A 154 2.09 23.30 1.01
CA ASN A 154 1.52 22.71 -0.21
C ASN A 154 0.56 21.54 0.05
N PRO A 155 -0.49 21.73 0.88
CA PRO A 155 -1.45 20.68 1.18
C PRO A 155 -2.21 20.27 -0.09
N LYS A 156 -2.34 18.96 -0.29
CA LYS A 156 -3.08 18.38 -1.42
C LYS A 156 -4.30 17.61 -0.92
N PRO A 157 -5.45 17.70 -1.61
CA PRO A 157 -6.64 16.94 -1.25
C PRO A 157 -6.33 15.46 -1.07
N SER A 158 -6.76 14.91 0.06
CA SER A 158 -6.53 13.52 0.42
C SER A 158 -7.80 12.94 1.04
N GLN A 159 -8.13 11.71 0.66
CA GLN A 159 -9.33 11.03 1.14
C GLN A 159 -9.05 9.57 1.47
N THR A 160 -9.48 9.15 2.66
CA THR A 160 -9.43 7.77 3.14
C THR A 160 -10.78 7.39 3.75
N GLU A 161 -11.36 6.28 3.31
CA GLU A 161 -12.50 5.66 3.99
C GLU A 161 -11.99 4.69 5.05
N LEU A 162 -12.52 4.79 6.27
CA LEU A 162 -12.22 3.92 7.41
C LEU A 162 -13.48 3.14 7.77
N LYS A 163 -13.35 1.83 7.95
CA LYS A 163 -14.40 0.94 8.47
C LYS A 163 -13.87 0.17 9.66
N VAL A 164 -14.59 0.19 10.78
CA VAL A 164 -14.27 -0.60 11.96
C VAL A 164 -14.62 -2.07 11.71
N LEU A 165 -13.69 -2.97 12.05
CA LEU A 165 -13.86 -4.42 11.94
C LEU A 165 -14.05 -5.05 13.32
N GLU A 166 -13.12 -4.78 14.24
CA GLU A 166 -13.08 -5.39 15.57
C GLU A 166 -12.59 -4.37 16.61
N TYR A 167 -13.09 -4.49 17.83
CA TYR A 167 -12.53 -3.85 19.01
C TYR A 167 -11.81 -4.87 19.88
N GLY A 168 -10.78 -4.44 20.58
CA GLY A 168 -10.04 -5.28 21.51
C GLY A 168 -8.92 -4.53 22.19
N THR A 169 -7.89 -5.26 22.61
CA THR A 169 -6.71 -4.70 23.26
C THR A 169 -5.42 -5.15 22.58
N TYR A 170 -4.40 -4.30 22.65
CA TYR A 170 -3.03 -4.62 22.25
C TYR A 170 -2.07 -4.27 23.38
N ASP A 171 -1.36 -5.26 23.92
CA ASP A 171 -0.55 -5.10 25.14
C ASP A 171 -1.37 -4.53 26.32
N GLY A 172 -2.66 -4.92 26.43
CA GLY A 172 -3.57 -4.47 27.48
C GLY A 172 -4.17 -3.07 27.28
N GLU A 173 -3.76 -2.33 26.24
CA GLU A 173 -4.31 -1.02 25.90
C GLU A 173 -5.42 -1.13 24.84
N PRO A 174 -6.50 -0.34 24.92
CA PRO A 174 -7.58 -0.39 23.94
C PRO A 174 -7.09 -0.09 22.52
N VAL A 175 -7.51 -0.90 21.55
CA VAL A 175 -7.27 -0.68 20.12
C VAL A 175 -8.48 -1.05 19.27
N THR A 176 -8.50 -0.53 18.05
CA THR A 176 -9.53 -0.84 17.06
C THR A 176 -8.88 -1.40 15.79
N LYS A 177 -9.30 -2.58 15.35
CA LYS A 177 -8.94 -3.13 14.04
C LYS A 177 -9.84 -2.53 12.98
N VAL A 178 -9.25 -1.99 11.92
CA VAL A 178 -9.95 -1.27 10.85
C VAL A 178 -9.54 -1.74 9.47
N LEU A 179 -10.45 -1.57 8.51
CA LEU A 179 -10.16 -1.57 7.08
C LEU A 179 -10.06 -0.11 6.61
N LEU A 180 -8.96 0.25 5.96
CA LEU A 180 -8.71 1.58 5.39
C LEU A 180 -8.65 1.49 3.87
N GLN A 181 -9.43 2.32 3.17
CA GLN A 181 -9.42 2.46 1.72
C GLN A 181 -8.96 3.88 1.35
N PRO A 182 -7.69 4.08 0.97
CA PRO A 182 -7.24 5.37 0.47
C PRO A 182 -7.73 5.57 -0.97
N LEU A 183 -8.57 6.60 -1.18
CA LEU A 183 -9.06 7.02 -2.51
C LEU A 183 -8.06 7.94 -3.22
N THR A 184 -7.12 8.49 -2.47
CA THR A 184 -5.93 9.20 -2.98
C THR A 184 -4.65 8.46 -2.61
N GLY A 185 -3.49 8.96 -3.05
CA GLY A 185 -2.19 8.38 -2.68
C GLY A 185 -1.19 9.47 -2.35
N ARG A 186 -1.26 10.03 -1.13
CA ARG A 186 -0.19 10.89 -0.59
C ARG A 186 0.77 10.08 0.28
N THR A 187 1.99 10.57 0.40
CA THR A 187 3.01 10.01 1.30
C THR A 187 2.45 9.93 2.72
N HIS A 188 2.60 8.77 3.37
CA HIS A 188 2.12 8.51 4.74
C HIS A 188 0.62 8.78 4.97
N GLN A 189 -0.22 8.85 3.92
CA GLN A 189 -1.61 9.33 4.03
C GLN A 189 -2.42 8.65 5.15
N LEU A 190 -2.40 7.32 5.20
CA LEU A 190 -3.15 6.55 6.20
C LEU A 190 -2.69 6.86 7.62
N ARG A 191 -1.37 6.96 7.82
CA ARG A 191 -0.72 7.22 9.10
C ARG A 191 -1.07 8.62 9.62
N VAL A 192 -0.95 9.63 8.75
CA VAL A 192 -1.31 11.03 9.03
C VAL A 192 -2.80 11.13 9.36
N HIS A 193 -3.68 10.57 8.54
CA HIS A 193 -5.14 10.63 8.74
C HIS A 193 -5.57 9.96 10.05
N CYS A 194 -5.06 8.76 10.35
CA CYS A 194 -5.40 8.05 11.59
C CYS A 194 -4.91 8.82 12.82
N SER A 195 -3.69 9.36 12.76
CA SER A 195 -3.16 10.24 13.82
C SER A 195 -3.98 11.53 13.99
N ALA A 196 -4.44 12.14 12.89
CA ALA A 196 -5.20 13.39 12.91
C ALA A 196 -6.57 13.25 13.59
N VAL A 197 -7.20 12.07 13.51
CA VAL A 197 -8.44 11.77 14.25
C VAL A 197 -8.21 11.23 15.66
N GLY A 198 -6.97 11.30 16.16
CA GLY A 198 -6.63 10.89 17.53
C GLY A 198 -6.40 9.39 17.71
N HIS A 199 -6.35 8.62 16.62
CA HIS A 199 -6.20 7.17 16.64
C HIS A 199 -4.97 6.72 15.84
N PRO A 200 -3.74 7.06 16.28
CA PRO A 200 -2.53 6.68 15.55
C PRO A 200 -2.42 5.16 15.42
N ILE A 201 -1.76 4.71 14.35
CA ILE A 201 -1.52 3.29 14.09
C ILE A 201 -0.59 2.74 15.18
N VAL A 202 -0.94 1.56 15.71
CA VAL A 202 -0.13 0.86 16.71
C VAL A 202 1.28 0.62 16.15
N GLY A 203 2.30 1.01 16.91
CA GLY A 203 3.71 0.89 16.53
C GLY A 203 4.20 1.93 15.51
N ASP A 204 3.40 2.94 15.17
CA ASP A 204 3.88 4.06 14.35
C ASP A 204 4.69 5.05 15.20
N TYR A 205 6.00 4.82 15.28
CA TYR A 205 6.93 5.66 16.04
C TYR A 205 6.88 7.14 15.61
N THR A 206 6.73 7.39 14.31
CA THR A 206 6.80 8.74 13.73
C THR A 206 5.58 9.58 14.10
N TYR A 207 4.39 9.05 13.86
CA TYR A 207 3.13 9.81 14.06
C TYR A 207 2.59 9.70 15.48
N SER A 208 3.07 8.77 16.29
CA SER A 208 2.85 8.77 17.75
C SER A 208 3.77 9.74 18.52
N LEU A 209 4.64 10.48 17.82
CA LEU A 209 5.65 11.37 18.41
C LEU A 209 6.58 10.62 19.39
N GLY A 210 7.01 9.41 18.99
CA GLY A 210 7.92 8.56 19.75
C GLY A 210 7.29 7.82 20.93
N LYS A 211 5.98 7.97 21.16
CA LYS A 211 5.28 7.31 22.28
C LYS A 211 5.03 5.82 22.06
N ASP A 212 4.80 5.43 20.81
CA ASP A 212 4.42 4.05 20.48
C ASP A 212 5.61 3.29 19.88
N ASN A 213 6.50 2.80 20.76
CA ASN A 213 7.75 2.13 20.41
C ASN A 213 7.86 0.69 20.95
N SER A 214 6.85 0.20 21.67
CA SER A 214 6.83 -1.14 22.25
C SER A 214 6.36 -2.27 21.32
N PRO A 215 5.46 -2.05 20.32
CA PRO A 215 5.13 -3.06 19.34
C PRO A 215 6.33 -3.44 18.49
N TYR A 216 6.42 -4.70 18.06
CA TYR A 216 7.57 -5.20 17.29
C TYR A 216 7.63 -4.64 15.85
N ARG A 217 6.54 -4.01 15.39
CA ARG A 217 6.36 -3.44 14.06
C ARG A 217 5.23 -2.41 14.06
N MET A 218 5.12 -1.65 12.97
CA MET A 218 3.92 -0.87 12.67
C MET A 218 2.79 -1.78 12.18
N MET A 219 1.60 -1.63 12.78
CA MET A 219 0.41 -2.42 12.47
C MET A 219 -0.38 -1.82 11.31
N LEU A 220 0.29 -1.70 10.16
CA LEU A 220 -0.32 -1.32 8.88
C LEU A 220 0.06 -2.33 7.80
N HIS A 221 -0.95 -2.86 7.10
CA HIS A 221 -0.77 -3.92 6.12
C HIS A 221 -1.60 -3.66 4.86
N ALA A 222 -0.95 -3.61 3.70
CA ALA A 222 -1.59 -3.52 2.38
C ALA A 222 -2.27 -4.85 2.04
N TYR A 223 -3.51 -4.99 2.49
CA TYR A 223 -4.26 -6.24 2.50
C TYR A 223 -4.84 -6.62 1.14
N ASN A 224 -5.45 -5.67 0.42
CA ASN A 224 -6.04 -5.92 -0.89
C ASN A 224 -5.52 -4.94 -1.93
N LEU A 225 -5.20 -5.46 -3.12
CA LEU A 225 -4.80 -4.67 -4.27
C LEU A 225 -5.52 -5.18 -5.52
N ARG A 226 -6.22 -4.26 -6.20
CA ARG A 226 -6.87 -4.51 -7.49
C ARG A 226 -6.36 -3.52 -8.52
N ILE A 227 -5.74 -4.03 -9.58
CA ILE A 227 -5.28 -3.26 -10.73
C ILE A 227 -6.09 -3.73 -11.95
N PRO A 228 -7.05 -2.95 -12.45
CA PRO A 228 -7.97 -3.35 -13.52
C PRO A 228 -7.29 -3.25 -14.91
N LEU A 229 -6.19 -3.99 -15.08
CA LEU A 229 -5.47 -4.04 -16.36
C LEU A 229 -6.35 -4.73 -17.43
N PRO A 230 -6.51 -4.15 -18.64
CA PRO A 230 -7.46 -4.66 -19.63
C PRO A 230 -7.25 -6.12 -20.05
N LYS A 231 -5.99 -6.56 -20.16
CA LYS A 231 -5.63 -7.91 -20.62
C LYS A 231 -5.35 -8.88 -19.47
N GLU A 232 -5.07 -8.36 -18.29
CA GLU A 232 -4.60 -9.16 -17.16
C GLU A 232 -5.01 -8.51 -15.83
N PRO A 233 -6.31 -8.49 -15.49
CA PRO A 233 -6.77 -7.91 -14.24
C PRO A 233 -6.06 -8.58 -13.05
N ILE A 234 -5.37 -7.79 -12.24
CA ILE A 234 -4.73 -8.26 -11.02
C ILE A 234 -5.67 -7.98 -9.86
N HIS A 235 -6.03 -9.01 -9.11
CA HIS A 235 -6.71 -8.87 -7.84
C HIS A 235 -6.11 -9.86 -6.85
N VAL A 236 -5.47 -9.31 -5.82
CA VAL A 236 -4.76 -10.09 -4.80
C VAL A 236 -5.21 -9.66 -3.41
N THR A 237 -5.28 -10.65 -2.53
CA THR A 237 -5.49 -10.45 -1.09
C THR A 237 -4.32 -11.10 -0.38
N ALA A 238 -3.56 -10.31 0.37
CA ALA A 238 -2.52 -10.81 1.26
C ALA A 238 -3.17 -11.44 2.51
N PRO A 239 -2.51 -12.40 3.20
CA PRO A 239 -3.01 -12.91 4.48
C PRO A 239 -3.18 -11.79 5.51
N ASP A 240 -4.15 -11.90 6.42
CA ASP A 240 -4.31 -10.97 7.54
C ASP A 240 -3.25 -11.27 8.61
N PRO A 241 -2.29 -10.36 8.88
CA PRO A 241 -1.25 -10.60 9.89
C PRO A 241 -1.71 -10.24 11.30
N PHE A 242 -2.88 -9.62 11.48
CA PHE A 242 -3.36 -9.11 12.77
C PHE A 242 -4.36 -10.09 13.38
N LEU A 243 -3.87 -11.31 13.65
CA LEU A 243 -4.65 -12.42 14.21
C LEU A 243 -4.03 -12.87 15.55
N PRO A 244 -4.84 -13.28 16.54
CA PRO A 244 -4.34 -13.60 17.90
C PRO A 244 -3.34 -14.76 17.95
N HIS A 245 -3.39 -15.67 16.97
CA HIS A 245 -2.46 -16.79 16.88
C HIS A 245 -1.12 -16.42 16.21
N ILE A 246 -1.07 -15.28 15.50
CA ILE A 246 0.15 -14.72 14.92
C ILE A 246 0.83 -13.82 15.96
N ASP A 247 0.06 -12.93 16.58
CA ASP A 247 0.52 -12.04 17.63
C ASP A 247 -0.42 -12.11 18.83
N THR A 248 0.05 -12.75 19.90
CA THR A 248 -0.72 -12.96 21.14
C THR A 248 -1.00 -11.66 21.90
N LYS A 249 -0.33 -10.56 21.55
CA LYS A 249 -0.59 -9.25 22.16
C LYS A 249 -1.91 -8.66 21.70
N TRP A 250 -2.37 -9.02 20.50
CA TRP A 250 -3.68 -8.65 19.99
C TRP A 250 -4.76 -9.58 20.53
N VAL A 251 -5.67 -9.01 21.33
CA VAL A 251 -6.81 -9.72 21.93
C VAL A 251 -8.11 -9.09 21.43
N PRO A 252 -8.78 -9.68 20.42
CA PRO A 252 -10.08 -9.21 19.95
C PRO A 252 -11.16 -9.52 20.99
N GLU A 253 -12.03 -8.55 21.24
CA GLU A 253 -13.08 -8.64 22.25
C GLU A 253 -14.48 -8.53 21.63
N ARG A 254 -14.64 -7.72 20.58
CA ARG A 254 -15.93 -7.49 19.92
C ARG A 254 -15.77 -7.34 18.41
N LEU A 255 -16.36 -8.27 17.67
CA LEU A 255 -16.51 -8.19 16.22
C LEU A 255 -17.66 -7.24 15.85
N MET A 256 -17.38 -6.27 14.98
CA MET A 256 -18.38 -5.35 14.42
C MET A 256 -18.75 -5.73 13.00
N LYS A 257 -17.76 -6.08 12.18
CA LYS A 257 -17.93 -6.42 10.77
C LYS A 257 -16.90 -7.45 10.35
N THR A 258 -17.33 -8.46 9.60
CA THR A 258 -16.41 -9.43 9.02
C THR A 258 -15.55 -8.77 7.95
N LEU A 259 -14.32 -9.25 7.81
CA LEU A 259 -13.38 -8.75 6.81
C LEU A 259 -13.90 -9.02 5.40
N GLU A 260 -14.51 -10.19 5.18
CA GLU A 260 -15.16 -10.55 3.93
C GLU A 260 -16.29 -9.59 3.57
N GLY A 261 -17.19 -9.30 4.52
CA GLY A 261 -18.31 -8.39 4.28
C GLY A 261 -17.86 -6.94 4.04
N ALA A 262 -16.78 -6.51 4.70
CA ALA A 262 -16.19 -5.19 4.45
C ALA A 262 -15.55 -5.08 3.05
N LEU A 263 -14.90 -6.16 2.59
CA LEU A 263 -14.31 -6.25 1.24
C LEU A 263 -15.37 -6.38 0.13
N GLU A 264 -16.41 -7.19 0.33
CA GLU A 264 -17.49 -7.34 -0.65
C GLU A 264 -18.13 -5.99 -0.97
N HIS A 265 -18.46 -5.21 0.05
CA HIS A 265 -18.98 -3.84 -0.13
C HIS A 265 -17.99 -2.93 -0.88
N LEU A 266 -16.69 -3.10 -0.67
CA LEU A 266 -15.66 -2.33 -1.37
C LEU A 266 -15.58 -2.70 -2.85
N LEU A 267 -15.66 -4.00 -3.17
CA LEU A 267 -15.63 -4.51 -4.53
C LEU A 267 -16.90 -4.18 -5.31
N ASP A 268 -18.07 -4.24 -4.67
CA ASP A 268 -19.33 -3.88 -5.30
C ASP A 268 -19.39 -2.38 -5.61
N TRP A 269 -18.92 -1.53 -4.68
CA TRP A 269 -18.76 -0.10 -4.95
C TRP A 269 -17.84 0.15 -6.15
N CYS A 270 -16.72 -0.57 -6.29
CA CYS A 270 -15.86 -0.42 -7.46
C CYS A 270 -16.54 -0.81 -8.77
N LYS A 271 -17.36 -1.87 -8.78
CA LYS A 271 -18.13 -2.25 -9.99
C LYS A 271 -19.17 -1.19 -10.35
N GLU A 272 -19.81 -0.60 -9.35
CA GLU A 272 -20.77 0.48 -9.55
C GLU A 272 -20.09 1.72 -10.14
N GLU A 273 -18.94 2.15 -9.60
CA GLU A 273 -18.18 3.28 -10.15
C GLU A 273 -17.68 3.02 -11.58
N GLU A 274 -17.22 1.80 -11.89
CA GLU A 274 -16.83 1.41 -13.26
C GLU A 274 -17.99 1.38 -14.25
N SER A 275 -19.22 1.21 -13.76
CA SER A 275 -20.44 1.18 -14.59
C SER A 275 -21.00 2.57 -14.87
N LYS A 276 -20.55 3.61 -14.16
CA LYS A 276 -20.98 4.98 -14.42
C LYS A 276 -20.42 5.48 -15.75
N PRO A 277 -21.21 6.20 -16.56
CA PRO A 277 -20.69 6.84 -17.76
C PRO A 277 -19.56 7.81 -17.36
N PRO A 278 -18.47 7.90 -18.14
CA PRO A 278 -17.39 8.83 -17.86
C PRO A 278 -17.96 10.25 -17.80
N ASP A 279 -17.54 11.01 -16.78
CA ASP A 279 -17.94 12.40 -16.59
C ASP A 279 -17.51 13.22 -17.82
N GLU A 280 -18.49 13.83 -18.52
CA GLU A 280 -18.32 14.57 -19.79
C GLU A 280 -17.33 15.75 -19.68
N THR A 281 -16.89 16.09 -18.48
CA THR A 281 -15.90 17.13 -18.21
C THR A 281 -14.43 16.71 -18.39
N SER A 282 -14.15 15.44 -18.75
CA SER A 282 -12.78 14.92 -18.81
C SER A 282 -12.33 14.25 -20.11
N LEU A 283 -13.16 14.24 -21.16
CA LEU A 283 -12.82 13.58 -22.42
C LEU A 283 -12.53 14.57 -23.54
N VAL A 284 -11.24 14.87 -23.75
CA VAL A 284 -10.74 15.16 -25.10
C VAL A 284 -10.39 13.82 -25.72
N ASP A 285 -11.29 13.32 -26.56
CA ASP A 285 -11.13 12.08 -27.32
C ASP A 285 -9.95 12.16 -28.28
N GLU A 286 -8.85 11.45 -27.98
CA GLU A 286 -7.92 10.99 -29.01
C GLU A 286 -8.09 9.49 -29.24
N LYS A 287 -8.59 9.17 -30.44
CA LYS A 287 -8.83 7.83 -30.98
C LYS A 287 -7.58 6.95 -30.81
N ILE A 288 -7.76 5.85 -30.09
CA ILE A 288 -6.75 4.79 -29.90
C ILE A 288 -6.62 3.97 -31.19
N SER A 289 -5.68 4.39 -32.04
CA SER A 289 -4.90 3.50 -32.90
C SER A 289 -3.57 3.31 -32.19
N SER A 290 -3.18 2.08 -31.85
CA SER A 290 -1.92 1.78 -31.13
C SER A 290 -0.71 2.44 -31.79
N PRO A 291 -0.12 3.51 -31.21
CA PRO A 291 1.13 4.05 -31.70
C PRO A 291 2.27 3.48 -30.85
N GLU A 292 3.44 3.31 -31.46
CA GLU A 292 4.68 3.20 -30.70
C GLU A 292 4.82 4.42 -29.78
N GLU A 293 5.20 4.19 -28.52
CA GLU A 293 5.32 5.22 -27.49
C GLU A 293 6.09 6.44 -27.99
N THR A 294 5.47 7.62 -27.89
CA THR A 294 6.07 8.89 -28.29
C THR A 294 7.25 9.25 -27.38
N GLU A 295 8.17 10.05 -27.90
CA GLU A 295 9.35 10.51 -27.17
C GLU A 295 8.98 11.28 -25.88
N GLU A 296 7.82 11.93 -25.86
CA GLU A 296 7.20 12.58 -24.70
C GLU A 296 6.79 11.60 -23.59
N GLN A 297 6.21 10.45 -23.96
CA GLN A 297 5.86 9.40 -22.98
C GLN A 297 7.12 8.78 -22.36
N ARG A 298 8.21 8.68 -23.13
CA ARG A 298 9.52 8.24 -22.64
C ARG A 298 10.14 9.28 -21.69
N ALA A 299 10.08 10.55 -22.05
CA ALA A 299 10.58 11.66 -21.25
C ALA A 299 9.82 11.78 -19.91
N GLN A 300 8.49 11.66 -19.91
CA GLN A 300 7.70 11.67 -18.67
C GLN A 300 8.00 10.48 -17.76
N CYS A 301 8.17 9.27 -18.32
CA CYS A 301 8.55 8.10 -17.54
C CYS A 301 9.96 8.25 -16.93
N GLN A 302 10.92 8.83 -17.66
CA GLN A 302 12.28 9.08 -17.18
C GLN A 302 12.34 10.24 -16.17
N GLN A 303 11.63 11.33 -16.43
CA GLN A 303 11.51 12.46 -15.50
C GLN A 303 10.92 12.00 -14.18
N TRP A 304 9.88 11.16 -14.23
CA TRP A 304 9.30 10.59 -13.03
C TRP A 304 10.24 9.64 -12.29
N LEU A 305 10.96 8.75 -13.00
CA LEU A 305 12.01 7.93 -12.39
C LEU A 305 13.12 8.77 -11.74
N SER A 306 13.39 9.97 -12.27
CA SER A 306 14.36 10.91 -11.70
C SER A 306 13.82 11.71 -10.52
N GLU A 307 12.55 12.14 -10.55
CA GLU A 307 11.84 12.77 -9.43
C GLU A 307 11.61 11.79 -8.27
N TRP A 308 11.56 10.48 -8.58
CA TRP A 308 11.49 9.37 -7.63
C TRP A 308 12.85 8.99 -7.03
N SER A 309 13.92 9.64 -7.48
CA SER A 309 15.29 9.33 -7.10
C SER A 309 15.92 10.33 -6.14
N LEU A 310 15.14 11.30 -5.65
CA LEU A 310 15.61 12.38 -4.79
C LEU A 310 15.60 11.97 -3.30
N ASP A 311 16.82 11.79 -2.81
CA ASP A 311 17.39 12.07 -1.47
C ASP A 311 16.60 11.70 -0.20
#